data_AF-A0A4R6KIG3-F1
#
_entry.id   AF-A0A4R6KIG3-F1
#
_cell.length_a   1.000
_cell.length_b   1.000
_cell.length_c   1.000
_cell.angle_alpha   90.00
_cell.angle_beta   90.00
_cell.angle_gamma   90.00
#
_symmetry.space_group_name_H-M   'P 1'
#
loop_
_entity.id
_entity.type
_entity.pdbx_description
1 polymer ?
#
loop_
_entity_poly.entity_id
_entity_poly.type
_entity_poly.pdbx_seq_one_letter_code
_entity_poly.pdbx_strand_id
1 'polypeptide(L)' 'MARQPEVFVRSLEPEEAQRLVKITRTTRDRVRLRRAGIVLASVQGRSASEAAGMFAMKPQ' A
#
# COMPACT_ATOMS: atom_id res chain seq x y z
N MET A 1 6.60 -0.71 -24.52
CA MET A 1 7.51 -0.20 -23.48
C MET A 1 6.69 0.42 -22.37
N ALA A 2 6.94 -0.03 -21.13
CA ALA A 2 6.51 0.47 -19.82
C ALA A 2 5.08 1.03 -19.66
N ARG A 3 4.16 0.22 -19.12
CA ARG A 3 3.08 0.77 -18.29
C ARG A 3 3.78 1.43 -17.09
N GLN A 4 3.78 2.76 -17.06
CA GLN A 4 4.24 3.52 -15.89
C GLN A 4 3.42 3.10 -14.67
N PRO A 5 4.02 3.02 -13.47
CA PRO A 5 3.32 2.60 -12.27
C PRO A 5 2.16 3.58 -11.98
N GLU A 6 0.92 3.07 -11.97
CA GLU A 6 -0.30 3.88 -11.85
C GLU A 6 -0.51 4.49 -10.45
N VAL A 7 0.30 4.12 -9.45
CA VAL A 7 0.29 4.78 -8.14
C VAL A 7 1.68 4.82 -7.52
N PHE A 8 2.00 6.01 -6.99
CA PHE A 8 3.25 6.43 -6.34
C PHE A 8 4.46 6.45 -7.27
N VAL A 9 4.71 7.64 -7.82
CA VAL A 9 5.81 7.98 -8.75
C VAL A 9 7.16 8.19 -8.02
N ARG A 10 7.16 8.09 -6.68
CA ARG A 10 8.31 8.43 -5.82
C ARG A 10 8.72 7.25 -4.95
N SER A 11 10.03 7.02 -4.88
CA SER A 11 10.65 6.12 -3.90
C SER A 11 10.35 6.58 -2.48
N LEU A 12 10.04 5.63 -1.59
CA LEU A 12 9.90 5.90 -0.16
C LEU A 12 11.29 5.97 0.49
N GLU A 13 11.47 6.96 1.36
CA GLU A 13 12.60 6.94 2.28
C GLU A 13 12.42 5.81 3.31
N PRO A 14 13.51 5.24 3.86
CA PRO A 14 13.44 4.15 4.83
C PRO A 14 12.53 4.46 6.03
N GLU A 15 12.55 5.70 6.50
CA GLU A 15 11.71 6.18 7.60
C GLU A 15 10.21 6.15 7.25
N GLU A 16 9.86 6.51 6.02
CA GLU A 16 8.48 6.49 5.53
C GLU A 16 7.98 5.05 5.41
N ALA A 17 8.83 4.14 4.90
CA ALA A 17 8.54 2.71 4.83
C ALA A 17 8.32 2.10 6.22
N GLN A 18 9.18 2.42 7.20
CA GLN A 18 9.00 1.98 8.58
C GLN A 18 7.68 2.50 9.18
N ARG A 19 7.31 3.74 8.88
CA ARG A 19 6.05 4.33 9.36
C ARG A 19 4.83 3.61 8.78
N LEU A 20 4.86 3.26 7.50
CA LEU A 20 3.80 2.49 6.84
C LEU A 20 3.68 1.08 7.45
N VAL A 21 4.80 0.39 7.68
CA VAL A 21 4.82 -0.91 8.37
C VAL A 21 4.25 -0.79 9.79
N LYS A 22 4.59 0.28 10.51
CA LYS A 22 4.03 0.53 11.84
C LYS A 22 2.52 0.72 11.79
N ILE A 23 2.01 1.47 10.81
CA ILE A 23 0.56 1.70 10.63
C ILE A 23 -0.15 0.37 10.35
N THR A 24 0.35 -0.44 9.40
CA THR A 24 -0.30 -1.72 9.06
C THR A 24 -0.32 -2.71 10.23
N ARG A 25 0.65 -2.64 11.16
CA ARG A 25 0.72 -3.51 12.34
C ARG A 25 -0.07 -3.03 13.55
N THR A 26 -0.31 -1.73 13.69
CA THR A 26 -0.85 -1.14 14.94
C THR A 26 -2.23 -0.54 14.79
N THR A 27 -2.65 -0.20 13.58
CA THR A 27 -3.90 0.53 13.40
C THR A 27 -5.11 -0.41 13.45
N ARG A 28 -6.14 0.00 14.20
CA ARG A 28 -7.46 -0.66 14.20
C ARG A 28 -8.39 -0.08 13.13
N ASP A 29 -8.04 1.10 12.60
CA ASP A 29 -8.75 1.75 11.52
C ASP A 29 -8.50 0.99 10.20
N ARG A 30 -9.53 0.29 9.73
CA ARG A 30 -9.43 -0.54 8.53
C ARG A 30 -9.13 0.30 7.27
N VAL A 31 -9.53 1.57 7.23
CA VAL A 31 -9.22 2.48 6.11
C VAL A 31 -7.74 2.84 6.11
N ARG A 32 -7.17 3.15 7.28
CA ARG A 32 -5.73 3.42 7.42
C ARG A 32 -4.89 2.18 7.08
N LEU A 33 -5.31 1.00 7.54
CA LEU A 33 -4.64 -0.26 7.21
C LEU A 33 -4.62 -0.50 5.70
N ARG A 34 -5.77 -0.32 5.03
CA ARG A 34 -5.89 -0.48 3.58
C ARG A 34 -5.01 0.51 2.82
N ARG A 35 -5.05 1.79 3.17
CA ARG A 35 -4.24 2.83 2.51
C ARG A 35 -2.75 2.56 2.71
N ALA A 36 -2.32 2.28 3.93
CA ALA A 36 -0.91 1.99 4.20
C ALA A 36 -0.44 0.70 3.51
N GLY A 37 -1.28 -0.34 3.47
CA GLY A 37 -1.01 -1.59 2.77
C GLY A 37 -0.88 -1.41 1.26
N ILE A 38 -1.77 -0.64 0.63
CA ILE A 38 -1.70 -0.33 -0.81
C ILE A 38 -0.40 0.38 -1.15
N VAL A 39 -0.02 1.40 -0.37
CA VAL A 39 1.24 2.14 -0.58
C VAL A 39 2.46 1.21 -0.47
N LEU A 40 2.48 0.34 0.55
CA LEU A 40 3.54 -0.65 0.76
C LEU A 40 3.65 -1.65 -0.41
N ALA A 41 2.52 -2.12 -0.91
CA ALA A 41 2.47 -3.06 -2.04
C ALA A 41 2.91 -2.40 -3.35
N SER A 42 2.54 -1.14 -3.58
CA SER A 42 2.99 -0.37 -4.75
C SER A 42 4.50 -0.20 -4.79
N VAL A 43 5.15 0.03 -3.65
CA VAL A 43 6.62 0.14 -3.56
C VAL A 43 7.32 -1.20 -3.83
N GLN A 44 6.63 -2.32 -3.58
CA GLN A 44 7.11 -3.67 -3.95
C GLN A 44 6.88 -4.01 -5.43
N GLY A 45 6.44 -3.06 -6.25
CA GLY A 45 6.20 -3.25 -7.68
C GLY A 45 4.87 -3.92 -8.02
N ARG A 46 3.94 -4.05 -7.06
CA ARG A 46 2.59 -4.57 -7.33
C ARG A 46 1.73 -3.49 -7.97
N SER A 47 0.86 -3.87 -8.90
CA SER A 47 -0.08 -2.92 -9.50
C SER A 47 -1.11 -2.40 -8.49
N ALA A 48 -1.67 -1.22 -8.77
CA ALA A 48 -2.72 -0.61 -7.96
C ALA A 48 -3.88 -1.58 -7.70
N SER A 49 -4.31 -2.27 -8.76
CA SER A 49 -5.44 -3.20 -8.76
C SER A 49 -5.14 -4.46 -7.94
N GLU A 50 -3.93 -5.01 -8.07
CA GLU A 50 -3.50 -6.16 -7.25
C GLU A 50 -3.41 -5.79 -5.77
N ALA A 51 -2.79 -4.65 -5.46
CA ALA A 51 -2.70 -4.13 -4.10
C ALA A 51 -4.09 -3.85 -3.51
N ALA A 52 -4.97 -3.20 -4.27
CA ALA A 52 -6.34 -2.91 -3.86
C ALA A 52 -7.17 -4.17 -3.62
N GLY A 53 -6.92 -5.24 -4.39
CA GLY A 53 -7.53 -6.56 -4.21
C GLY A 53 -7.05 -7.27 -2.95
N MET A 54 -5.76 -7.19 -2.62
CA MET A 54 -5.19 -7.78 -1.40
C MET A 54 -5.74 -7.17 -0.12
N PHE A 55 -6.02 -5.87 -0.15
CA PHE A 55 -6.60 -5.14 0.97
C PHE A 55 -8.08 -4.81 0.76
N ALA A 56 -8.75 -5.48 -0.18
CA ALA A 56 -10.19 -5.37 -0.35
C ALA A 56 -10.85 -5.96 0.90
N MET A 57 -11.73 -5.19 1.54
CA MET A 57 -12.64 -5.76 2.54
C MET A 57 -13.48 -6.81 1.84
N LYS A 58 -13.43 -8.07 2.32
CA LYS A 58 -14.53 -9.00 2.04
C LYS A 58 -15.82 -8.35 2.56
N PRO A 59 -16.90 -8.28 1.76
CA PRO A 59 -18.20 -7.96 2.32
C PRO A 59 -18.49 -8.96 3.44
N GLN A 60 -18.88 -8.45 4.60
CA GLN A 60 -19.42 -9.25 5.69
C GLN A 60 -20.79 -9.81 5.27
#